data_AF-A0A9C7RKG7-F1
#
_entry.id   AF-A0A9C7RKG7-F1
#
_cell.length_a   1.000
_cell.length_b   1.000
_cell.length_c   1.000
_cell.angle_alpha   90.00
_cell.angle_beta   90.00
_cell.angle_gamma   90.00
#
_symmetry.space_group_name_H-M   'P 1'
#
loop_
_entity.id
_entity.type
_entity.pdbx_description
1 polymer ?
#
loop_
_entity_poly.entity_id
_entity_poly.type
_entity_poly.pdbx_seq_one_letter_code
_entity_poly.pdbx_strand_id
1 'polypeptide(L)'
;MGIANLFKKLEKLPSETKEVFLEFLNQLDEMNKRIKIGVTKEEFKELKDAILELTEAQKETEKRLVELIETQKEHDRRLSELTNAQKETEKRLVELIETQKEHDRRLSRLEAVVADLTNAQKETEKRLAELIETQKEHDRRLSELTNAQKETEKRLVELIETQKEHDRRLSRLEAVVADLTNAQKETEKRLAELIETQKEHDRRISKLETAIVELTNAQKETEKRLSRLERVVEELTRNVNKLTKEVTVIKKEIGGLSRTVAYALENEAFRMLPKFLKERYNIEIIDRLIRTEINGREVNFFAKAVKNGEKVFVIGESTLRFDSKKKLSQILKSLESVTELLRGEVVPILVTHYAKPKLKEEAEKRGILVIQSFEWI
;
A
#
# COMPACT_ATOMS: atom_id res chain seq x y z
N MET A 1 207.14 -1.81 -68.10
CA MET A 1 208.58 -1.68 -67.76
C MET A 1 209.45 -2.44 -68.78
N GLY A 2 209.36 -2.17 -70.09
CA GLY A 2 210.12 -2.97 -71.09
C GLY A 2 210.40 -2.35 -72.46
N ILE A 3 209.63 -1.34 -72.89
CA ILE A 3 209.73 -0.85 -74.28
C ILE A 3 210.85 0.19 -74.47
N ALA A 4 211.25 0.92 -73.42
CA ALA A 4 212.27 1.97 -73.52
C ALA A 4 213.69 1.46 -73.87
N ASN A 5 214.00 0.19 -73.60
CA ASN A 5 215.34 -0.36 -73.80
C ASN A 5 215.57 -0.94 -75.21
N LEU A 6 214.50 -1.13 -76.01
CA LEU A 6 214.62 -1.63 -77.39
C LEU A 6 214.98 -0.52 -78.40
N PHE A 7 214.55 0.73 -78.15
CA PHE A 7 214.83 1.86 -79.06
C PHE A 7 216.34 2.09 -79.28
N LYS A 8 217.19 1.83 -78.27
CA LYS A 8 218.65 2.05 -78.36
C LYS A 8 219.42 1.00 -79.19
N LYS A 9 218.87 -0.20 -79.40
CA LYS A 9 219.52 -1.26 -80.21
C LYS A 9 219.13 -1.23 -81.70
N LEU A 10 218.10 -0.46 -82.04
CA LEU A 10 217.58 -0.31 -83.42
C LEU A 10 218.38 0.69 -84.27
N GLU A 11 219.45 1.30 -83.75
CA GLU A 11 220.34 2.19 -84.52
C GLU A 11 221.39 1.46 -85.38
N LYS A 12 221.61 0.15 -85.15
CA LYS A 12 222.62 -0.64 -85.87
C LYS A 12 222.06 -1.50 -87.02
N LEU A 13 220.77 -1.35 -87.36
CA LEU A 13 220.08 -2.17 -88.35
C LEU A 13 219.78 -1.38 -89.65
N PRO A 14 219.91 -2.00 -90.85
CA PRO A 14 219.65 -1.33 -92.14
C PRO A 14 218.20 -0.88 -92.36
N SER A 15 218.07 0.11 -93.25
CA SER A 15 216.97 1.05 -93.47
C SER A 15 215.58 0.44 -93.61
N GLU A 16 215.40 -0.70 -94.28
CA GLU A 16 214.07 -1.28 -94.50
C GLU A 16 213.51 -2.04 -93.28
N THR A 17 214.34 -2.47 -92.32
CA THR A 17 213.89 -3.27 -91.16
C THR A 17 213.42 -2.45 -89.96
N LYS A 18 213.81 -1.16 -89.91
CA LYS A 18 213.50 -0.26 -88.80
C LYS A 18 212.07 0.26 -88.85
N GLU A 19 211.53 0.45 -90.05
CA GLU A 19 210.19 0.97 -90.29
C GLU A 19 209.11 -0.06 -89.92
N VAL A 20 209.30 -1.33 -90.33
CA VAL A 20 208.38 -2.44 -90.04
C VAL A 20 208.26 -2.71 -88.53
N PHE A 21 209.36 -2.60 -87.78
CA PHE A 21 209.34 -2.82 -86.33
C PHE A 21 208.67 -1.66 -85.57
N LEU A 22 208.76 -0.44 -86.08
CA LEU A 22 208.05 0.72 -85.53
C LEU A 22 206.53 0.59 -85.74
N GLU A 23 206.11 0.08 -86.88
CA GLU A 23 204.69 -0.14 -87.19
C GLU A 23 204.08 -1.27 -86.34
N PHE A 24 204.81 -2.36 -86.11
CA PHE A 24 204.38 -3.46 -85.25
C PHE A 24 204.23 -3.07 -83.77
N LEU A 25 205.08 -2.17 -83.28
CA LEU A 25 204.97 -1.67 -81.90
C LEU A 25 203.74 -0.77 -81.70
N ASN A 26 203.34 0.02 -82.69
CA ASN A 26 202.11 0.80 -82.63
C ASN A 26 200.86 -0.09 -82.64
N GLN A 27 200.85 -1.17 -83.44
CA GLN A 27 199.72 -2.11 -83.42
C GLN A 27 199.57 -2.85 -82.08
N LEU A 28 200.68 -3.18 -81.41
CA LEU A 28 200.63 -3.80 -80.08
C LEU A 28 200.09 -2.87 -78.99
N ASP A 29 200.34 -1.56 -79.09
CA ASP A 29 199.84 -0.59 -78.10
C ASP A 29 198.34 -0.29 -78.30
N GLU A 30 197.85 -0.26 -79.54
CA GLU A 30 196.41 -0.17 -79.81
C GLU A 30 195.65 -1.43 -79.36
N MET A 31 196.23 -2.62 -79.56
CA MET A 31 195.58 -3.88 -79.18
C MET A 31 195.42 -4.01 -77.65
N ASN A 32 196.36 -3.49 -76.86
CA ASN A 32 196.26 -3.48 -75.40
C ASN A 32 195.20 -2.50 -74.86
N LYS A 33 194.93 -1.38 -75.56
CA LYS A 33 193.88 -0.44 -75.15
C LYS A 33 192.46 -0.99 -75.38
N ARG A 34 192.26 -1.86 -76.37
CA ARG A 34 190.94 -2.45 -76.66
C ARG A 34 190.50 -3.57 -75.70
N ILE A 35 191.42 -4.19 -74.96
CA ILE A 35 191.11 -5.37 -74.12
C ILE A 35 190.70 -4.99 -72.67
N LYS A 36 190.69 -3.71 -72.29
CA LYS A 36 190.39 -3.25 -70.92
C LYS A 36 188.97 -2.69 -70.72
N ILE A 37 187.96 -3.31 -71.35
CA ILE A 37 186.54 -3.07 -71.05
C ILE A 37 185.96 -4.38 -70.49
N GLY A 38 185.91 -4.49 -69.16
CA GLY A 38 185.31 -5.59 -68.43
C GLY A 38 184.68 -5.05 -67.14
N VAL A 39 183.40 -5.40 -66.95
CA VAL A 39 182.50 -5.05 -65.82
C VAL A 39 183.23 -5.14 -64.47
N THR A 40 183.07 -4.13 -63.62
CA THR A 40 183.76 -4.05 -62.33
C THR A 40 183.03 -4.84 -61.23
N LYS A 41 183.72 -5.21 -60.16
CA LYS A 41 183.13 -5.93 -59.01
C LYS A 41 181.99 -5.14 -58.35
N GLU A 42 182.00 -3.81 -58.42
CA GLU A 42 180.92 -2.94 -57.92
C GLU A 42 179.59 -3.19 -58.64
N GLU A 43 179.58 -3.20 -59.98
CA GLU A 43 178.35 -3.39 -60.78
C GLU A 43 177.70 -4.77 -60.53
N PHE A 44 178.53 -5.81 -60.30
CA PHE A 44 178.04 -7.15 -59.94
C PHE A 44 177.49 -7.21 -58.51
N LYS A 45 178.02 -6.39 -57.59
CA LYS A 45 177.52 -6.30 -56.22
C LYS A 45 176.17 -5.57 -56.19
N GLU A 46 176.03 -4.47 -56.93
CA GLU A 46 174.76 -3.74 -57.07
C GLU A 46 173.66 -4.62 -57.68
N LEU A 47 174.00 -5.44 -58.70
CA LEU A 47 173.06 -6.42 -59.26
C LEU A 47 172.63 -7.48 -58.24
N LYS A 48 173.56 -7.98 -57.42
CA LYS A 48 173.26 -8.95 -56.36
C LYS A 48 172.35 -8.35 -55.29
N ASP A 49 172.59 -7.09 -54.90
CA ASP A 49 171.79 -6.39 -53.90
C ASP A 49 170.37 -6.09 -54.45
N ALA A 50 170.24 -5.69 -55.72
CA ALA A 50 168.94 -5.54 -56.38
C ALA A 50 168.17 -6.87 -56.51
N ILE A 51 168.86 -7.98 -56.79
CA ILE A 51 168.25 -9.33 -56.80
C ILE A 51 167.79 -9.72 -55.40
N LEU A 52 168.56 -9.40 -54.35
CA LEU A 52 168.16 -9.62 -52.96
C LEU A 52 166.91 -8.82 -52.59
N GLU A 53 166.86 -7.53 -52.92
CA GLU A 53 165.67 -6.69 -52.72
C GLU A 53 164.46 -7.21 -53.50
N LEU A 54 164.64 -7.64 -54.76
CA LEU A 54 163.58 -8.26 -55.54
C LEU A 54 163.11 -9.59 -54.93
N THR A 55 164.02 -10.38 -54.35
CA THR A 55 163.70 -11.63 -53.68
C THR A 55 162.92 -11.37 -52.39
N GLU A 56 163.29 -10.34 -51.64
CA GLU A 56 162.55 -9.89 -50.45
C GLU A 56 161.18 -9.33 -50.82
N ALA A 57 161.08 -8.52 -51.87
CA ALA A 57 159.81 -8.04 -52.40
C ALA A 57 158.93 -9.19 -52.95
N GLN A 58 159.53 -10.21 -53.58
CA GLN A 58 158.83 -11.43 -53.97
C GLN A 58 158.30 -12.21 -52.76
N LYS A 59 159.09 -12.33 -51.70
CA LYS A 59 158.68 -13.00 -50.46
C LYS A 59 157.57 -12.24 -49.74
N GLU A 60 157.62 -10.90 -49.76
CA GLU A 60 156.56 -10.08 -49.18
C GLU A 60 155.27 -10.10 -50.03
N THR A 61 155.39 -10.10 -51.35
CA THR A 61 154.23 -10.29 -52.24
C THR A 61 153.63 -11.68 -52.10
N GLU A 62 154.43 -12.74 -51.95
CA GLU A 62 153.94 -14.10 -51.67
C GLU A 62 153.21 -14.17 -50.33
N LYS A 63 153.73 -13.52 -49.28
CA LYS A 63 153.02 -13.38 -48.00
C LYS A 63 151.68 -12.65 -48.15
N ARG A 64 151.65 -11.51 -48.84
CA ARG A 64 150.40 -10.77 -49.11
C ARG A 64 149.43 -11.60 -49.96
N LEU A 65 149.92 -12.45 -50.86
CA LEU A 65 149.09 -13.34 -51.66
C LEU A 65 148.43 -14.41 -50.77
N VAL A 66 149.18 -14.97 -49.80
CA VAL A 66 148.63 -15.91 -48.81
C VAL A 66 147.58 -15.23 -47.93
N GLU A 67 147.86 -14.04 -47.41
CA GLU A 67 146.88 -13.25 -46.64
C GLU A 67 145.63 -12.91 -47.47
N LEU A 68 145.79 -12.59 -48.76
CA LEU A 68 144.66 -12.38 -49.68
C LEU A 68 143.85 -13.65 -49.91
N ILE A 69 144.49 -14.82 -50.03
CA ILE A 69 143.78 -16.10 -50.15
C ILE A 69 143.03 -16.43 -48.86
N GLU A 70 143.62 -16.16 -47.69
CA GLU A 70 142.96 -16.38 -46.40
C GLU A 70 141.77 -15.45 -46.19
N THR A 71 141.93 -14.15 -46.50
CA THR A 71 140.82 -13.18 -46.46
C THR A 71 139.74 -13.53 -47.49
N GLN A 72 140.10 -14.00 -48.68
CA GLN A 72 139.13 -14.48 -49.68
C GLN A 72 138.35 -15.69 -49.15
N LYS A 73 139.01 -16.68 -48.53
CA LYS A 73 138.34 -17.83 -47.91
C LYS A 73 137.40 -17.41 -46.79
N GLU A 74 137.81 -16.45 -45.97
CA GLU A 74 136.98 -15.88 -44.90
C GLU A 74 135.78 -15.10 -45.49
N HIS A 75 135.97 -14.36 -46.58
CA HIS A 75 134.88 -13.71 -47.31
C HIS A 75 133.91 -14.72 -47.92
N ASP A 76 134.40 -15.78 -48.56
CA ASP A 76 133.57 -16.86 -49.12
C ASP A 76 132.77 -17.56 -48.02
N ARG A 77 133.39 -17.78 -46.84
CA ARG A 77 132.71 -18.31 -45.67
C ARG A 77 131.61 -17.38 -45.17
N ARG A 78 131.90 -16.08 -45.00
CA ARG A 78 130.90 -15.07 -44.59
C ARG A 78 129.77 -14.94 -45.60
N LEU A 79 130.07 -15.03 -46.91
CA LEU A 79 129.06 -15.04 -47.96
C LEU A 79 128.16 -16.28 -47.86
N SER A 80 128.72 -17.45 -47.55
CA SER A 80 127.95 -18.67 -47.31
C SER A 80 127.05 -18.55 -46.07
N GLU A 81 127.59 -18.02 -44.97
CA GLU A 81 126.84 -17.77 -43.73
C GLU A 81 125.72 -16.75 -43.95
N LEU A 82 125.99 -15.65 -44.66
CA LEU A 82 124.99 -14.65 -45.05
C LEU A 82 123.91 -15.24 -45.96
N THR A 83 124.29 -16.08 -46.92
CA THR A 83 123.33 -16.75 -47.82
C THR A 83 122.39 -17.66 -47.03
N ASN A 84 122.92 -18.40 -46.05
CA ASN A 84 122.11 -19.26 -45.19
C ASN A 84 121.22 -18.45 -44.25
N ALA A 85 121.74 -17.38 -43.66
CA ALA A 85 120.94 -16.45 -42.85
C ALA A 85 119.81 -15.81 -43.68
N GLN A 86 120.09 -15.43 -44.93
CA GLN A 86 119.10 -14.87 -45.85
C GLN A 86 118.00 -15.89 -46.18
N LYS A 87 118.36 -17.14 -46.47
CA LYS A 87 117.38 -18.23 -46.67
C LYS A 87 116.50 -18.46 -45.44
N GLU A 88 117.09 -18.41 -44.25
CA GLU A 88 116.34 -18.55 -43.00
C GLU A 88 115.40 -17.37 -42.76
N THR A 89 115.83 -16.14 -43.05
CA THR A 89 114.96 -14.96 -42.97
C THR A 89 113.84 -15.01 -44.00
N GLU A 90 114.09 -15.53 -45.21
CA GLU A 90 113.07 -15.69 -46.25
C GLU A 90 112.01 -16.71 -45.83
N LYS A 91 112.41 -17.82 -45.22
CA LYS A 91 111.47 -18.78 -44.62
C LYS A 91 110.59 -18.15 -43.54
N ARG A 92 111.19 -17.41 -42.61
CA ARG A 92 110.44 -16.72 -41.54
C ARG A 92 109.49 -15.65 -42.10
N LEU A 93 109.88 -14.97 -43.18
CA LEU A 93 109.01 -14.02 -43.89
C LEU A 93 107.79 -14.73 -44.48
N VAL A 94 107.97 -15.90 -45.09
CA VAL A 94 106.86 -16.72 -45.61
C VAL A 94 105.92 -17.14 -44.48
N GLU A 95 106.46 -17.66 -43.37
CA GLU A 95 105.66 -18.04 -42.19
C GLU A 95 104.90 -16.84 -41.59
N LEU A 96 105.52 -15.66 -41.52
CA LEU A 96 104.86 -14.43 -41.08
C LEU A 96 103.73 -14.00 -42.02
N ILE A 97 103.91 -14.14 -43.33
CA ILE A 97 102.84 -13.85 -44.31
C ILE A 97 101.67 -14.83 -44.14
N GLU A 98 101.95 -16.11 -43.88
CA GLU A 98 100.90 -17.11 -43.64
C GLU A 98 100.14 -16.85 -42.34
N THR A 99 100.85 -16.53 -41.25
CA THR A 99 100.19 -16.18 -39.97
C THR A 99 99.40 -14.88 -40.12
N GLN A 100 99.90 -13.88 -40.84
CA GLN A 100 99.16 -12.65 -41.13
C GLN A 100 97.87 -12.93 -41.91
N LYS A 101 97.92 -13.78 -42.95
CA LYS A 101 96.71 -14.20 -43.69
C LYS A 101 95.69 -14.89 -42.80
N GLU A 102 96.13 -15.70 -41.85
CA GLU A 102 95.23 -16.36 -40.90
C GLU A 102 94.64 -15.38 -39.88
N HIS A 103 95.42 -14.40 -39.42
CA HIS A 103 94.93 -13.30 -38.60
C HIS A 103 93.87 -12.47 -39.34
N ASP A 104 94.10 -12.13 -40.61
CA ASP A 104 93.14 -11.39 -41.43
C ASP A 104 91.82 -12.17 -41.59
N ARG A 105 91.90 -13.50 -41.81
CA ARG A 105 90.70 -14.36 -41.84
C ARG A 105 89.96 -14.38 -40.50
N ARG A 106 90.69 -14.44 -39.39
CA ARG A 106 90.09 -14.42 -38.04
C ARG A 106 89.43 -13.06 -37.76
N LEU A 107 90.04 -11.97 -38.20
CA LEU A 107 89.47 -10.62 -38.14
C LEU A 107 88.17 -10.55 -38.93
N SER A 108 88.15 -11.00 -40.19
CA SER A 108 86.91 -11.00 -40.99
C SER A 108 85.80 -11.87 -40.37
N ARG A 109 86.14 -13.01 -39.75
CA ARG A 109 85.16 -13.82 -39.00
C ARG A 109 84.63 -13.09 -37.76
N LEU A 110 85.50 -12.41 -37.02
CA LEU A 110 85.09 -11.62 -35.86
C LEU A 110 84.19 -10.46 -36.27
N GLU A 111 84.51 -9.76 -37.36
CA GLU A 111 83.67 -8.69 -37.92
C GLU A 111 82.27 -9.21 -38.27
N ALA A 112 82.18 -10.39 -38.92
CA ALA A 112 80.90 -11.03 -39.22
C ALA A 112 80.11 -11.39 -37.96
N VAL A 113 80.74 -12.00 -36.96
CA VAL A 113 80.08 -12.35 -35.68
C VAL A 113 79.61 -11.10 -34.94
N VAL A 114 80.40 -10.02 -34.93
CA VAL A 114 80.01 -8.75 -34.31
C VAL A 114 78.82 -8.14 -35.04
N ALA A 115 78.77 -8.20 -36.37
CA ALA A 115 77.63 -7.74 -37.15
C ALA A 115 76.35 -8.55 -36.83
N ASP A 116 76.47 -9.88 -36.76
CA ASP A 116 75.36 -10.77 -36.40
C ASP A 116 74.86 -10.51 -34.97
N LEU A 117 75.76 -10.36 -34.00
CA LEU A 117 75.41 -10.01 -32.62
C LEU A 117 74.74 -8.64 -32.52
N THR A 118 75.20 -7.66 -33.30
CA THR A 118 74.58 -6.33 -33.35
C THR A 118 73.15 -6.40 -33.89
N ASN A 119 72.91 -7.22 -34.93
CA ASN A 119 71.58 -7.43 -35.47
C ASN A 119 70.67 -8.19 -34.49
N ALA A 120 71.20 -9.22 -33.82
CA ALA A 120 70.48 -9.94 -32.79
C ALA A 120 70.10 -9.02 -31.61
N GLN A 121 71.02 -8.13 -31.18
CA GLN A 121 70.73 -7.12 -30.15
C GLN A 121 69.61 -6.18 -30.58
N LYS A 122 69.64 -5.63 -31.80
CA LYS A 122 68.56 -4.78 -32.32
C LYS A 122 67.19 -5.47 -32.32
N GLU A 123 67.14 -6.74 -32.72
CA GLU A 123 65.91 -7.53 -32.70
C GLU A 123 65.43 -7.77 -31.26
N THR A 124 66.34 -8.01 -30.31
CA THR A 124 65.97 -8.16 -28.89
C THR A 124 65.46 -6.85 -28.28
N GLU A 125 66.06 -5.71 -28.62
CA GLU A 125 65.61 -4.38 -28.19
C GLU A 125 64.20 -4.09 -28.71
N LYS A 126 63.93 -4.44 -29.98
CA LYS A 126 62.60 -4.30 -30.57
C LYS A 126 61.56 -5.14 -29.85
N ARG A 127 61.86 -6.42 -29.56
CA ARG A 127 60.95 -7.30 -28.79
C ARG A 127 60.73 -6.79 -27.37
N LEU A 128 61.75 -6.22 -26.74
CA LEU A 128 61.64 -5.63 -25.42
C LEU A 128 60.72 -4.40 -25.43
N ALA A 129 60.82 -3.56 -26.47
CA ALA A 129 59.93 -2.42 -26.65
C ALA A 129 58.47 -2.85 -26.88
N GLU A 130 58.24 -3.89 -27.69
CA GLU A 130 56.90 -4.47 -27.89
C GLU A 130 56.33 -5.03 -26.58
N LEU A 131 57.14 -5.75 -25.79
CA LEU A 131 56.73 -6.26 -24.48
C LEU A 131 56.35 -5.14 -23.51
N ILE A 132 57.14 -4.06 -23.45
CA ILE A 132 56.82 -2.89 -22.61
C ILE A 132 55.48 -2.29 -23.01
N GLU A 133 55.19 -2.19 -24.30
CA GLU A 133 53.91 -1.64 -24.77
C GLU A 133 52.74 -2.56 -24.45
N THR A 134 52.90 -3.89 -24.62
CA THR A 134 51.88 -4.86 -24.20
C THR A 134 51.63 -4.81 -22.69
N GLN A 135 52.67 -4.61 -21.88
CA GLN A 135 52.54 -4.49 -20.43
C GLN A 135 51.74 -3.24 -20.05
N LYS A 136 52.01 -2.09 -20.68
CA LYS A 136 51.21 -0.86 -20.45
C LYS A 136 49.74 -1.05 -20.81
N GLU A 137 49.46 -1.73 -21.92
CA GLU A 137 48.09 -2.04 -22.34
C GLU A 137 47.41 -2.99 -21.34
N HIS A 138 48.13 -3.99 -20.82
CA HIS A 138 47.63 -4.86 -19.75
C HIS A 138 47.33 -4.07 -18.47
N ASP A 139 48.23 -3.18 -18.04
CA ASP A 139 48.02 -2.33 -16.86
C ASP A 139 46.80 -1.42 -17.04
N ARG A 140 46.60 -0.88 -18.25
CA ARG A 140 45.40 -0.10 -18.61
C ARG A 140 44.13 -0.94 -18.49
N ARG A 141 44.11 -2.14 -19.08
CA ARG A 141 42.95 -3.05 -18.99
C ARG A 141 42.65 -3.47 -17.56
N LEU A 142 43.66 -3.69 -16.73
CA LEU A 142 43.49 -3.99 -15.31
C LEU A 142 42.85 -2.81 -14.56
N SER A 143 43.23 -1.58 -14.88
CA SER A 143 42.60 -0.37 -14.31
C SER A 143 41.14 -0.24 -14.74
N GLU A 144 40.83 -0.47 -16.02
CA GLU A 144 39.47 -0.45 -16.55
C GLU A 144 38.60 -1.54 -15.89
N LEU A 145 39.11 -2.78 -15.76
CA LEU A 145 38.44 -3.87 -15.05
C LEU A 145 38.20 -3.54 -13.58
N THR A 146 39.17 -2.94 -12.90
CA THR A 146 39.02 -2.53 -11.49
C THR A 146 37.90 -1.50 -11.33
N ASN A 147 37.81 -0.54 -12.25
CA ASN A 147 36.75 0.46 -12.23
C ASN A 147 35.38 -0.14 -12.56
N ALA A 148 35.31 -1.02 -13.55
CA ALA A 148 34.09 -1.78 -13.86
C ALA A 148 33.63 -2.61 -12.66
N GLN A 149 34.55 -3.26 -11.96
CA GLN A 149 34.26 -4.05 -10.77
C GLN A 149 33.70 -3.18 -9.63
N LYS A 150 34.30 -2.01 -9.37
CA LYS A 150 33.77 -1.04 -8.39
C LYS A 150 32.36 -0.57 -8.75
N GLU A 151 32.09 -0.33 -10.03
CA GLU A 151 30.76 0.07 -10.50
C GLU A 151 29.74 -1.07 -10.32
N THR A 152 30.13 -2.30 -10.63
CA THR A 152 29.27 -3.47 -10.39
C THR A 152 28.98 -3.68 -8.90
N GLU A 153 29.97 -3.45 -8.03
CA GLU A 153 29.80 -3.56 -6.58
C GLU A 153 28.81 -2.51 -6.05
N LYS A 154 28.87 -1.27 -6.53
CA LYS A 154 27.88 -0.23 -6.20
C LYS A 154 26.47 -0.63 -6.61
N ARG A 155 26.29 -1.12 -7.85
CA ARG A 155 24.99 -1.59 -8.33
C ARG A 155 24.46 -2.76 -7.50
N LEU A 156 25.34 -3.64 -7.03
CA LEU A 156 24.96 -4.74 -6.15
C LEU A 156 24.44 -4.24 -4.80
N VAL A 157 25.08 -3.22 -4.23
CA VAL A 157 24.61 -2.56 -2.99
C VAL A 157 23.24 -1.92 -3.20
N GLU A 158 23.03 -1.17 -4.29
CA GLU A 158 21.73 -0.59 -4.64
C GLU A 158 20.63 -1.66 -4.82
N LEU A 159 20.96 -2.78 -5.47
CA LEU A 159 20.04 -3.92 -5.61
C LEU A 159 19.67 -4.54 -4.25
N ILE A 160 20.61 -4.66 -3.33
CA ILE A 160 20.34 -5.16 -1.97
C ILE A 160 19.43 -4.18 -1.21
N GLU A 161 19.61 -2.87 -1.36
CA GLU A 161 18.76 -1.87 -0.71
C GLU A 161 17.32 -1.88 -1.27
N THR A 162 17.18 -1.94 -2.59
CA THR A 162 15.86 -2.07 -3.23
C THR A 162 15.17 -3.37 -2.85
N GLN A 163 15.89 -4.49 -2.76
CA GLN A 163 15.35 -5.76 -2.27
C GLN A 163 14.85 -5.65 -0.82
N LYS A 164 15.62 -5.02 0.08
CA LYS A 164 15.17 -4.78 1.46
C LYS A 164 13.90 -3.94 1.53
N GLU A 165 13.74 -2.96 0.65
CA GLU A 165 12.52 -2.15 0.60
C GLU A 165 11.32 -2.95 0.05
N HIS A 166 11.55 -3.81 -0.94
CA HIS A 166 10.54 -4.76 -1.41
C HIS A 166 10.08 -5.72 -0.30
N ASP A 167 11.02 -6.27 0.48
CA ASP A 167 10.69 -7.15 1.61
C ASP A 167 9.85 -6.42 2.67
N ARG A 168 10.19 -5.17 3.00
CA ARG A 168 9.37 -4.34 3.91
C ARG A 168 7.96 -4.10 3.36
N ARG A 169 7.84 -3.82 2.06
CA ARG A 169 6.54 -3.62 1.41
C ARG A 169 5.72 -4.91 1.42
N LEU A 170 6.35 -6.07 1.23
CA LEU A 170 5.69 -7.37 1.35
C LEU A 170 5.16 -7.60 2.77
N SER A 171 5.97 -7.37 3.81
CA SER A 171 5.50 -7.51 5.20
C SER A 171 4.33 -6.57 5.53
N ARG A 172 4.34 -5.34 4.99
CA ARG A 172 3.19 -4.42 5.13
C ARG A 172 1.95 -4.94 4.43
N LEU A 173 2.09 -5.49 3.23
CA LEU A 173 0.97 -6.09 2.49
C LEU A 173 0.40 -7.30 3.22
N GLU A 174 1.25 -8.16 3.78
CA GLU A 174 0.84 -9.30 4.60
C GLU A 174 0.01 -8.85 5.81
N ALA A 175 0.44 -7.80 6.51
CA ALA A 175 -0.31 -7.23 7.63
C ALA A 175 -1.68 -6.69 7.18
N VAL A 176 -1.74 -5.93 6.09
CA VAL A 176 -3.00 -5.40 5.54
C VAL A 176 -3.95 -6.53 5.13
N VAL A 177 -3.44 -7.60 4.52
CA VAL A 177 -4.26 -8.77 4.15
C VAL A 177 -4.79 -9.48 5.38
N ALA A 178 -4.01 -9.61 6.44
CA ALA A 178 -4.46 -10.18 7.71
C ALA A 178 -5.59 -9.33 8.35
N ASP A 179 -5.43 -8.00 8.35
CA ASP A 179 -6.45 -7.08 8.85
C ASP A 179 -7.75 -7.16 8.04
N LEU A 180 -7.65 -7.17 6.71
CA LEU A 180 -8.80 -7.33 5.81
C LEU A 180 -9.50 -8.67 6.03
N THR A 181 -8.75 -9.75 6.24
CA THR A 181 -9.32 -11.07 6.53
C THR A 181 -10.11 -11.06 7.83
N ASN A 182 -9.60 -10.39 8.86
CA ASN A 182 -10.29 -10.26 10.14
C ASN A 182 -11.55 -9.38 10.02
N ALA A 183 -11.45 -8.25 9.30
CA ALA A 183 -12.60 -7.40 9.02
C ALA A 183 -13.69 -8.17 8.24
N GLN A 184 -13.30 -8.98 7.26
CA GLN A 184 -14.23 -9.81 6.50
C GLN A 184 -14.94 -10.84 7.39
N LYS A 185 -14.22 -11.53 8.27
CA LYS A 185 -14.83 -12.45 9.26
C LYS A 185 -15.84 -11.76 10.17
N GLU A 186 -15.56 -10.54 10.60
CA GLU A 186 -16.47 -9.74 11.42
C GLU A 186 -17.73 -9.34 10.62
N THR A 187 -17.56 -8.96 9.35
CA THR A 187 -18.71 -8.67 8.48
C THR A 187 -19.59 -9.90 8.22
N GLU A 188 -18.98 -11.09 8.05
CA GLU A 188 -19.71 -12.35 7.89
C GLU A 188 -20.52 -12.69 9.14
N LYS A 189 -19.98 -12.46 10.34
CA LYS A 189 -20.73 -12.63 11.61
C LYS A 189 -21.93 -11.70 11.69
N ARG A 190 -21.74 -10.40 11.42
CA ARG A 190 -22.85 -9.42 11.43
C ARG A 190 -23.92 -9.77 10.41
N LEU A 191 -23.54 -10.28 9.24
CA LEU A 191 -24.50 -10.74 8.24
C LEU A 191 -25.29 -11.95 8.75
N ALA A 192 -24.65 -12.90 9.42
CA ALA A 192 -25.33 -14.04 10.04
C ALA A 192 -26.33 -13.60 11.12
N GLU A 193 -25.97 -12.62 11.95
CA GLU A 193 -26.88 -12.03 12.95
C GLU A 193 -28.07 -11.31 12.30
N LEU A 194 -27.83 -10.54 11.23
CA LEU A 194 -28.90 -9.89 10.46
C LEU A 194 -29.87 -10.91 9.85
N ILE A 195 -29.36 -12.03 9.32
CA ILE A 195 -30.20 -13.11 8.80
C ILE A 195 -31.09 -13.70 9.90
N GLU A 196 -30.56 -13.91 11.10
CA GLU A 196 -31.35 -14.47 12.19
C GLU A 196 -32.42 -13.48 12.72
N THR A 197 -32.07 -12.20 12.85
CA THR A 197 -33.06 -11.16 13.21
C THR A 197 -34.15 -11.02 12.15
N GLN A 198 -33.81 -11.14 10.86
CA GLN A 198 -34.79 -11.14 9.77
C GLN A 198 -35.74 -12.34 9.90
N LYS A 199 -35.23 -13.55 10.17
CA LYS A 199 -36.08 -14.73 10.40
C LYS A 199 -37.01 -14.55 11.60
N GLU A 200 -36.55 -13.89 12.66
CA GLU A 200 -37.40 -13.59 13.81
C GLU A 200 -38.51 -12.59 13.44
N HIS A 201 -38.18 -11.55 12.67
CA HIS A 201 -39.17 -10.61 12.14
C HIS A 201 -40.20 -11.31 11.26
N ASP A 202 -39.79 -12.18 10.34
CA ASP A 202 -40.70 -12.95 9.49
C ASP A 202 -41.66 -13.82 10.32
N ARG A 203 -41.15 -14.46 11.39
CA ARG A 203 -41.99 -15.21 12.35
C ARG A 203 -42.98 -14.30 13.08
N ARG A 204 -42.56 -13.10 13.50
CA ARG A 204 -43.44 -12.12 14.17
C ARG A 204 -44.52 -11.60 13.23
N ILE A 205 -44.17 -11.31 11.98
CA ILE A 205 -45.12 -10.91 10.93
C ILE A 205 -46.16 -12.02 10.72
N SER A 206 -45.73 -13.27 10.57
CA SER A 206 -46.65 -14.42 10.40
C SER A 206 -47.64 -14.55 11.57
N LYS A 207 -47.17 -14.34 12.81
CA LYS A 207 -48.05 -14.33 13.99
C LYS A 207 -49.04 -13.16 13.99
N LEU A 208 -48.59 -11.98 13.60
CA LEU A 208 -49.45 -10.79 13.48
C LEU A 208 -50.51 -10.98 12.40
N GLU A 209 -50.15 -11.54 11.24
CA GLU A 209 -51.10 -11.89 10.18
C GLU A 209 -52.20 -12.81 10.70
N THR A 210 -51.81 -13.86 11.45
CA THR A 210 -52.77 -14.80 12.07
C THR A 210 -53.69 -14.07 13.05
N ALA A 211 -53.14 -13.24 13.94
CA ALA A 211 -53.94 -12.47 14.90
C ALA A 211 -54.90 -11.48 14.24
N ILE A 212 -54.50 -10.85 13.13
CA ILE A 212 -55.36 -9.96 12.34
C ILE A 212 -56.53 -10.74 11.76
N VAL A 213 -56.30 -11.93 11.21
CA VAL A 213 -57.38 -12.80 10.69
C VAL A 213 -58.35 -13.18 11.82
N GLU A 214 -57.85 -13.56 13.00
CA GLU A 214 -58.69 -13.86 14.16
C GLU A 214 -59.53 -12.66 14.62
N LEU A 215 -58.92 -11.47 14.74
CA LEU A 215 -59.61 -10.24 15.09
C LEU A 215 -60.67 -9.85 14.06
N THR A 216 -60.38 -10.03 12.77
CA THR A 216 -61.33 -9.76 11.68
C THR A 216 -62.56 -10.65 11.79
N ASN A 217 -62.36 -11.93 12.10
CA ASN A 217 -63.47 -12.87 12.34
C ASN A 217 -64.25 -12.52 13.61
N ALA A 218 -63.57 -12.17 14.70
CA ALA A 218 -64.22 -11.73 15.93
C ALA A 218 -65.06 -10.47 15.70
N GLN A 219 -64.53 -9.47 14.97
CA GLN A 219 -65.25 -8.26 14.59
C GLN A 219 -66.51 -8.59 13.78
N LYS A 220 -66.41 -9.47 12.77
CA LYS A 220 -67.57 -9.92 11.98
C LYS A 220 -68.65 -10.58 12.84
N GLU A 221 -68.25 -11.35 13.86
CA GLU A 221 -69.20 -11.96 14.79
C GLU A 221 -69.84 -10.93 15.72
N THR A 222 -69.06 -9.94 16.20
CA THR A 222 -69.63 -8.83 16.99
C THR A 222 -70.62 -8.00 16.19
N GLU A 223 -70.36 -7.75 14.90
CA GLU A 223 -71.27 -7.04 14.01
C GLU A 223 -72.61 -7.79 13.86
N LYS A 224 -72.57 -9.10 13.64
CA LYS A 224 -73.79 -9.94 13.61
C LYS A 224 -74.57 -9.88 14.93
N ARG A 225 -73.87 -9.88 16.07
CA ARG A 225 -74.51 -9.77 17.40
C ARG A 225 -75.17 -8.42 17.57
N LEU A 226 -74.53 -7.33 17.13
CA LEU A 226 -75.11 -5.99 17.14
C LEU A 226 -76.38 -5.93 16.28
N SER A 227 -76.35 -6.44 15.05
CA SER A 227 -77.55 -6.47 14.19
C SER A 227 -78.68 -7.35 14.76
N ARG A 228 -78.36 -8.37 15.55
CA ARG A 228 -79.37 -9.15 16.29
C ARG A 228 -79.94 -8.33 17.46
N LEU A 229 -79.10 -7.63 18.19
CA LEU A 229 -79.51 -6.79 19.32
C LEU A 229 -80.40 -5.63 18.84
N GLU A 230 -80.06 -4.97 17.74
CA GLU A 230 -80.86 -3.93 17.12
C GLU A 230 -82.30 -4.41 16.85
N ARG A 231 -82.45 -5.60 16.24
CA ARG A 231 -83.77 -6.21 16.00
C ARG A 231 -84.55 -6.48 17.28
N VAL A 232 -83.90 -6.97 18.33
CA VAL A 232 -84.54 -7.20 19.64
C VAL A 232 -84.99 -5.87 20.27
N VAL A 233 -84.17 -4.83 20.18
CA VAL A 233 -84.51 -3.49 20.70
C VAL A 233 -85.70 -2.90 19.95
N GLU A 234 -85.75 -3.04 18.63
CA GLU A 234 -86.92 -2.62 17.84
C GLU A 234 -88.20 -3.36 18.26
N GLU A 235 -88.13 -4.68 18.43
CA GLU A 235 -89.27 -5.50 18.85
C GLU A 235 -89.74 -5.12 20.26
N LEU A 236 -88.81 -4.95 21.20
CA LEU A 236 -89.10 -4.49 22.54
C LEU A 236 -89.78 -3.12 22.52
N THR A 237 -89.29 -2.20 21.68
CA THR A 237 -89.88 -0.85 21.51
C THR A 237 -91.32 -0.94 21.01
N ARG A 238 -91.61 -1.82 20.03
CA ARG A 238 -92.98 -2.06 19.57
C ARG A 238 -93.88 -2.62 20.68
N ASN A 239 -93.36 -3.55 21.48
CA ASN A 239 -94.11 -4.16 22.59
C ASN A 239 -94.39 -3.15 23.72
N VAL A 240 -93.42 -2.32 24.10
CA VAL A 240 -93.60 -1.24 25.08
C VAL A 240 -94.66 -0.25 24.60
N ASN A 241 -94.65 0.11 23.31
CA ASN A 241 -95.67 1.00 22.73
C ASN A 241 -97.08 0.38 22.75
N LYS A 242 -97.21 -0.94 22.50
CA LYS A 242 -98.49 -1.66 22.64
C LYS A 242 -98.98 -1.65 24.09
N LEU A 243 -98.12 -2.00 25.04
CA LEU A 243 -98.45 -2.03 26.46
C LEU A 243 -98.88 -0.65 26.96
N THR A 244 -98.20 0.41 26.52
CA THR A 244 -98.55 1.80 26.86
C THR A 244 -99.96 2.16 26.39
N LYS A 245 -100.37 1.70 25.20
CA LYS A 245 -101.74 1.88 24.70
C LYS A 245 -102.76 1.12 25.56
N GLU A 246 -102.48 -0.13 25.90
CA GLU A 246 -103.36 -0.96 26.76
C GLU A 246 -103.54 -0.34 28.16
N VAL A 247 -102.46 0.11 28.81
CA VAL A 247 -102.53 0.81 30.10
C VAL A 247 -103.40 2.06 30.03
N THR A 248 -103.38 2.77 28.89
CA THR A 248 -104.23 3.95 28.68
C THR A 248 -105.71 3.58 28.58
N VAL A 249 -106.04 2.44 27.97
CA VAL A 249 -107.41 1.91 27.92
C VAL A 249 -107.89 1.52 29.31
N ILE A 250 -107.07 0.75 30.06
CA ILE A 250 -107.39 0.34 31.43
C ILE A 250 -107.65 1.56 32.32
N LYS A 251 -106.83 2.62 32.21
CA LYS A 251 -107.06 3.88 32.94
C LYS A 251 -108.44 4.49 32.66
N LYS A 252 -108.91 4.45 31.41
CA LYS A 252 -110.26 4.93 31.05
C LYS A 252 -111.36 4.07 31.65
N GLU A 253 -111.22 2.75 31.60
CA GLU A 253 -112.18 1.79 32.14
C GLU A 253 -112.30 1.90 33.67
N ILE A 254 -111.18 2.02 34.39
CA ILE A 254 -111.17 2.26 35.85
C ILE A 254 -111.87 3.59 36.19
N GLY A 255 -111.67 4.63 35.38
CA GLY A 255 -112.41 5.89 35.50
C GLY A 255 -113.92 5.70 35.30
N GLY A 256 -114.32 4.81 34.39
CA GLY A 256 -115.71 4.40 34.18
C GLY A 256 -116.31 3.68 35.39
N LEU A 257 -115.62 2.66 35.92
CA LEU A 257 -116.04 1.90 37.09
C LEU A 257 -116.22 2.79 38.33
N SER A 258 -115.30 3.73 38.54
CA SER A 258 -115.38 4.68 39.67
C SER A 258 -116.67 5.51 39.65
N ARG A 259 -117.19 5.86 38.46
CA ARG A 259 -118.48 6.56 38.31
C ARG A 259 -119.66 5.66 38.65
N THR A 260 -119.66 4.41 38.19
CA THR A 260 -120.72 3.44 38.49
C THR A 260 -120.88 3.22 39.99
N VAL A 261 -119.78 3.11 40.73
CA VAL A 261 -119.82 2.94 42.19
C VAL A 261 -120.41 4.18 42.87
N ALA A 262 -120.12 5.40 42.39
CA ALA A 262 -120.71 6.62 42.92
C ALA A 262 -122.24 6.68 42.69
N TYR A 263 -122.69 6.32 41.49
CA TYR A 263 -124.13 6.23 41.20
C TYR A 263 -124.84 5.17 42.05
N ALA A 264 -124.18 4.06 42.38
CA ALA A 264 -124.75 3.04 43.25
C ALA A 264 -125.03 3.57 44.66
N LEU A 265 -124.07 4.30 45.25
CA LEU A 265 -124.25 4.96 46.56
C LEU A 265 -125.40 5.97 46.53
N GLU A 266 -125.48 6.77 45.47
CA GLU A 266 -126.54 7.76 45.29
C GLU A 266 -127.93 7.09 45.17
N ASN A 267 -128.04 6.02 44.40
CA ASN A 267 -129.27 5.23 44.25
C ASN A 267 -129.71 4.58 45.56
N GLU A 268 -128.78 4.09 46.36
CA GLU A 268 -129.06 3.55 47.69
C GLU A 268 -129.58 4.64 48.63
N ALA A 269 -128.92 5.80 48.62
CA ALA A 269 -129.34 6.96 49.40
C ALA A 269 -130.77 7.40 49.06
N PHE A 270 -131.15 7.44 47.77
CA PHE A 270 -132.52 7.74 47.37
C PHE A 270 -133.57 6.81 48.00
N ARG A 271 -133.21 5.54 48.22
CA ARG A 271 -134.12 4.55 48.83
C ARG A 271 -134.18 4.68 50.36
N MET A 272 -133.04 4.90 51.00
CA MET A 272 -132.92 4.78 52.46
C MET A 272 -133.11 6.11 53.20
N LEU A 273 -132.72 7.23 52.60
CA LEU A 273 -132.77 8.55 53.23
C LEU A 273 -134.17 8.95 53.75
N PRO A 274 -135.28 8.77 53.01
CA PRO A 274 -136.59 9.23 53.49
C PRO A 274 -137.00 8.60 54.83
N LYS A 275 -136.79 7.28 54.97
CA LYS A 275 -137.09 6.55 56.20
C LYS A 275 -136.13 6.97 57.32
N PHE A 276 -134.83 7.03 57.01
CA PHE A 276 -133.79 7.38 57.99
C PHE A 276 -133.96 8.79 58.57
N LEU A 277 -134.25 9.78 57.71
CA LEU A 277 -134.49 11.17 58.12
C LEU A 277 -135.72 11.31 59.02
N LYS A 278 -136.79 10.55 58.74
CA LYS A 278 -138.00 10.53 59.57
C LYS A 278 -137.73 9.92 60.94
N GLU A 279 -137.11 8.75 60.99
CA GLU A 279 -136.88 8.01 62.25
C GLU A 279 -135.85 8.66 63.17
N ARG A 280 -134.76 9.23 62.62
CA ARG A 280 -133.65 9.76 63.42
C ARG A 280 -133.72 11.26 63.68
N TYR A 281 -134.25 12.02 62.73
CA TYR A 281 -134.23 13.49 62.78
C TYR A 281 -135.63 14.11 62.80
N ASN A 282 -136.69 13.29 62.79
CA ASN A 282 -138.07 13.75 62.71
C ASN A 282 -138.33 14.67 61.50
N ILE A 283 -137.66 14.36 60.38
CA ILE A 283 -137.79 15.05 59.09
C ILE A 283 -138.56 14.14 58.14
N GLU A 284 -139.82 14.49 57.85
CA GLU A 284 -140.67 13.74 56.93
C GLU A 284 -140.65 14.36 55.54
N ILE A 285 -140.18 13.61 54.54
CA ILE A 285 -140.21 14.03 53.14
C ILE A 285 -141.67 14.03 52.66
N ILE A 286 -142.15 15.17 52.17
CA ILE A 286 -143.55 15.36 51.74
C ILE A 286 -143.79 14.70 50.38
N ASP A 287 -142.89 14.98 49.44
CA ASP A 287 -143.01 14.52 48.06
C ASP A 287 -142.05 13.33 47.85
N ARG A 288 -140.98 13.57 47.09
CA ARG A 288 -139.93 12.59 46.79
C ARG A 288 -138.59 13.28 46.79
N LEU A 289 -137.56 12.52 47.14
CA LEU A 289 -136.17 12.95 46.97
C LEU A 289 -135.80 12.83 45.48
N ILE A 290 -135.36 13.93 44.87
CA ILE A 290 -134.96 13.98 43.46
C ILE A 290 -133.54 14.50 43.30
N ARG A 291 -132.88 14.06 42.23
CA ARG A 291 -131.73 14.76 41.66
C ARG A 291 -132.25 15.90 40.78
N THR A 292 -131.71 17.09 40.95
CA THR A 292 -132.12 18.25 40.15
C THR A 292 -130.94 19.18 39.93
N GLU A 293 -131.06 20.06 38.95
CA GLU A 293 -130.13 21.16 38.77
C GLU A 293 -130.74 22.44 39.36
N ILE A 294 -129.99 23.14 40.19
CA ILE A 294 -130.38 24.44 40.74
C ILE A 294 -129.23 25.41 40.45
N ASN A 295 -129.51 26.46 39.68
CA ASN A 295 -128.56 27.52 39.31
C ASN A 295 -127.26 27.00 38.66
N GLY A 296 -127.37 26.10 37.67
CA GLY A 296 -126.21 25.57 36.96
C GLY A 296 -125.42 24.50 37.73
N ARG A 297 -125.89 24.10 38.92
CA ARG A 297 -125.26 23.07 39.76
C ARG A 297 -126.18 21.90 39.97
N GLU A 298 -125.61 20.73 39.74
CA GLU A 298 -126.27 19.48 40.00
C GLU A 298 -126.29 19.20 41.51
N VAL A 299 -127.48 18.96 42.03
CA VAL A 299 -127.73 18.62 43.44
C VAL A 299 -128.17 17.16 43.49
N ASN A 300 -127.43 16.32 44.20
CA ASN A 300 -127.74 14.89 44.27
C ASN A 300 -129.08 14.63 44.96
N PHE A 301 -129.40 15.35 46.03
CA PHE A 301 -130.62 15.12 46.80
C PHE A 301 -131.37 16.43 47.02
N PHE A 302 -132.62 16.51 46.59
CA PHE A 302 -133.49 17.66 46.82
C PHE A 302 -134.91 17.20 47.14
N ALA A 303 -135.51 17.71 48.22
CA ALA A 303 -136.90 17.46 48.57
C ALA A 303 -137.50 18.58 49.43
N LYS A 304 -138.84 18.69 49.39
CA LYS A 304 -139.60 19.40 50.42
C LYS A 304 -139.90 18.43 51.56
N ALA A 305 -139.70 18.87 52.80
CA ALA A 305 -139.91 18.08 53.99
C ALA A 305 -140.62 18.89 55.08
N VAL A 306 -141.12 18.20 56.10
CA VAL A 306 -141.58 18.79 57.35
C VAL A 306 -140.66 18.34 58.47
N LYS A 307 -140.14 19.28 59.25
CA LYS A 307 -139.30 19.02 60.42
C LYS A 307 -139.98 19.62 61.63
N ASN A 308 -140.32 18.80 62.63
CA ASN A 308 -140.99 19.26 63.86
C ASN A 308 -142.26 20.11 63.62
N GLY A 309 -143.00 19.84 62.54
CA GLY A 309 -144.20 20.59 62.15
C GLY A 309 -143.98 21.79 61.22
N GLU A 310 -142.73 22.20 60.96
CA GLU A 310 -142.40 23.31 60.05
C GLU A 310 -141.93 22.83 58.67
N LYS A 311 -142.28 23.57 57.61
CA LYS A 311 -141.89 23.24 56.23
C LYS A 311 -140.42 23.61 55.99
N VAL A 312 -139.61 22.62 55.63
CA VAL A 312 -138.17 22.76 55.34
C VAL A 312 -137.81 22.18 53.97
N PHE A 313 -136.65 22.55 53.43
CA PHE A 313 -136.07 21.94 52.24
C PHE A 313 -134.89 21.04 52.62
N VAL A 314 -134.89 19.80 52.14
CA VAL A 314 -133.74 18.90 52.26
C VAL A 314 -132.89 19.03 51.01
N ILE A 315 -131.61 19.34 51.18
CA ILE A 315 -130.65 19.49 50.08
C ILE A 315 -129.43 18.67 50.41
N GLY A 316 -128.92 17.89 49.47
CA GLY A 316 -127.75 17.08 49.76
C GLY A 316 -126.89 16.70 48.60
N GLU A 317 -125.68 16.32 48.98
CA GLU A 317 -124.61 15.86 48.11
C GLU A 317 -124.24 14.44 48.48
N SER A 318 -123.72 13.68 47.51
CA SER A 318 -123.22 12.32 47.71
C SER A 318 -121.72 12.26 47.40
N THR A 319 -120.96 11.56 48.25
CA THR A 319 -119.55 11.30 47.96
C THR A 319 -119.11 9.96 48.52
N LEU A 320 -118.43 9.12 47.74
CA LEU A 320 -118.01 7.78 48.20
C LEU A 320 -117.12 7.83 49.45
N ARG A 321 -116.19 8.80 49.52
CA ARG A 321 -115.36 9.02 50.71
C ARG A 321 -115.26 10.50 51.01
N PHE A 322 -115.61 10.86 52.23
CA PHE A 322 -115.47 12.20 52.77
C PHE A 322 -114.22 12.28 53.66
N ASP A 323 -113.06 12.42 53.02
CA ASP A 323 -111.74 12.21 53.64
C ASP A 323 -110.77 13.40 53.50
N SER A 324 -111.15 14.46 52.78
CA SER A 324 -110.30 15.64 52.55
C SER A 324 -111.02 16.96 52.79
N LYS A 325 -110.29 17.96 53.32
CA LYS A 325 -110.80 19.33 53.50
C LYS A 325 -111.22 19.97 52.17
N LYS A 326 -110.56 19.64 51.07
CA LYS A 326 -110.92 20.12 49.72
C LYS A 326 -112.34 19.67 49.35
N LYS A 327 -112.71 18.42 49.64
CA LYS A 327 -114.09 17.92 49.44
C LYS A 327 -115.09 18.67 50.31
N LEU A 328 -114.77 18.91 51.59
CA LEU A 328 -115.62 19.70 52.48
C LEU A 328 -115.88 21.09 51.92
N SER A 329 -114.84 21.81 51.47
CA SER A 329 -114.99 23.13 50.87
C SER A 329 -115.81 23.10 49.57
N GLN A 330 -115.71 22.05 48.76
CA GLN A 330 -116.50 21.90 47.53
C GLN A 330 -117.98 21.64 47.84
N ILE A 331 -118.26 20.73 48.77
CA ILE A 331 -119.62 20.39 49.20
C ILE A 331 -120.29 21.61 49.84
N LEU A 332 -119.60 22.31 50.74
CA LEU A 332 -120.09 23.56 51.35
C LEU A 332 -120.42 24.61 50.30
N LYS A 333 -119.50 24.88 49.36
CA LYS A 333 -119.76 25.83 48.27
C LYS A 333 -120.95 25.43 47.41
N SER A 334 -121.18 24.13 47.21
CA SER A 334 -122.33 23.61 46.48
C SER A 334 -123.62 23.89 47.25
N LEU A 335 -123.68 23.44 48.50
CA LEU A 335 -124.84 23.60 49.37
C LEU A 335 -125.18 25.07 49.63
N GLU A 336 -124.19 25.91 49.97
CA GLU A 336 -124.35 27.36 50.19
C GLU A 336 -125.01 28.04 48.98
N SER A 337 -124.47 27.80 47.77
CA SER A 337 -125.00 28.41 46.54
C SER A 337 -126.45 28.04 46.21
N VAL A 338 -126.91 26.89 46.69
CA VAL A 338 -128.28 26.42 46.50
C VAL A 338 -129.18 26.94 47.63
N THR A 339 -128.67 26.97 48.87
CA THR A 339 -129.42 27.43 50.06
C THR A 339 -129.82 28.91 49.97
N GLU A 340 -128.96 29.78 49.43
CA GLU A 340 -129.23 31.23 49.32
C GLU A 340 -130.43 31.56 48.42
N LEU A 341 -130.80 30.66 47.51
CA LEU A 341 -131.89 30.86 46.55
C LEU A 341 -133.25 30.42 47.09
N LEU A 342 -133.28 29.58 48.12
CA LEU A 342 -134.50 28.99 48.65
C LEU A 342 -135.03 29.82 49.82
N ARG A 343 -136.24 30.35 49.67
CA ARG A 343 -136.95 31.08 50.75
C ARG A 343 -137.58 30.07 51.73
N GLY A 344 -136.80 29.59 52.70
CA GLY A 344 -137.23 28.67 53.77
C GLY A 344 -136.05 28.06 54.54
N GLU A 345 -136.32 27.36 55.65
CA GLU A 345 -135.26 26.61 56.38
C GLU A 345 -134.75 25.47 55.48
N VAL A 346 -133.43 25.36 55.37
CA VAL A 346 -132.77 24.28 54.63
C VAL A 346 -132.07 23.34 55.59
N VAL A 347 -132.27 22.04 55.40
CA VAL A 347 -131.53 20.96 56.04
C VAL A 347 -130.51 20.40 55.05
N PRO A 348 -129.23 20.78 55.16
CA PRO A 348 -128.19 20.21 54.32
C PRO A 348 -127.83 18.80 54.78
N ILE A 349 -127.77 17.85 53.85
CA ILE A 349 -127.38 16.46 54.10
C ILE A 349 -126.16 16.10 53.23
N LEU A 350 -125.24 15.34 53.80
CA LEU A 350 -124.12 14.75 53.07
C LEU A 350 -124.19 13.25 53.23
N VAL A 351 -124.40 12.54 52.13
CA VAL A 351 -124.29 11.09 52.11
C VAL A 351 -122.88 10.68 51.76
N THR A 352 -122.31 9.78 52.55
CA THR A 352 -121.03 9.18 52.20
C THR A 352 -120.94 7.73 52.62
N HIS A 353 -120.10 6.91 51.97
CA HIS A 353 -119.84 5.57 52.53
C HIS A 353 -118.94 5.66 53.77
N TYR A 354 -118.02 6.64 53.81
CA TYR A 354 -117.13 6.86 54.94
C TYR A 354 -116.77 8.34 55.12
N ALA A 355 -116.94 8.86 56.33
CA ALA A 355 -116.50 10.18 56.74
C ALA A 355 -115.32 10.10 57.72
N LYS A 356 -114.25 10.86 57.47
CA LYS A 356 -113.16 11.00 58.45
C LYS A 356 -113.71 11.72 59.70
N PRO A 357 -113.52 11.20 60.93
CA PRO A 357 -114.19 11.72 62.14
C PRO A 357 -114.08 13.24 62.32
N LYS A 358 -112.87 13.81 62.20
CA LYS A 358 -112.64 15.26 62.30
C LYS A 358 -113.42 16.09 61.26
N LEU A 359 -113.60 15.56 60.05
CA LEU A 359 -114.35 16.24 58.98
C LEU A 359 -115.86 16.07 59.17
N LYS A 360 -116.31 14.90 59.65
CA LYS A 360 -117.70 14.65 60.04
C LYS A 360 -118.12 15.68 61.09
N GLU A 361 -117.35 15.79 62.17
CA GLU A 361 -117.58 16.79 63.23
C GLU A 361 -117.57 18.23 62.69
N GLU A 362 -116.66 18.57 61.76
CA GLU A 362 -116.58 19.91 61.18
C GLU A 362 -117.80 20.25 60.31
N ALA A 363 -118.30 19.28 59.54
CA ALA A 363 -119.50 19.44 58.71
C ALA A 363 -120.77 19.54 59.58
N GLU A 364 -120.88 18.69 60.60
CA GLU A 364 -122.01 18.72 61.55
C GLU A 364 -122.05 20.01 62.36
N LYS A 365 -120.89 20.55 62.77
CA LYS A 365 -120.80 21.88 63.41
C LYS A 365 -121.32 23.02 62.53
N ARG A 366 -121.33 22.84 61.21
CA ARG A 366 -121.87 23.80 60.23
C ARG A 366 -123.32 23.51 59.87
N GLY A 367 -123.98 22.59 60.58
CA GLY A 367 -125.39 22.25 60.38
C GLY A 367 -125.65 21.20 59.29
N ILE A 368 -124.61 20.57 58.73
CA ILE A 368 -124.77 19.50 57.72
C ILE A 368 -124.96 18.16 58.42
N LEU A 369 -126.06 17.46 58.11
CA LEU A 369 -126.26 16.09 58.55
C LEU A 369 -125.39 15.15 57.71
N VAL A 370 -124.30 14.65 58.30
CA VAL A 370 -123.42 13.69 57.62
C VAL A 370 -123.91 12.28 57.89
N ILE A 371 -124.48 11.66 56.86
CA ILE A 371 -125.08 10.34 56.92
C ILE A 371 -124.15 9.36 56.22
N GLN A 372 -123.65 8.39 56.98
CA GLN A 372 -122.84 7.33 56.42
C GLN A 372 -123.72 6.20 55.92
N SER A 373 -123.38 5.60 54.78
CA SER A 373 -124.27 4.65 54.09
C SER A 373 -124.52 3.35 54.84
N PHE A 374 -123.80 3.10 55.94
CA PHE A 374 -124.05 1.97 56.83
C PHE A 374 -124.90 2.35 58.05
N GLU A 375 -125.25 3.62 58.25
CA GLU A 375 -126.05 4.10 59.39
C GLU A 375 -127.55 3.87 59.17
N TRP A 376 -128.00 3.69 57.92
CA TRP A 376 -129.39 3.41 57.57
C TRP A 376 -129.69 1.93 57.30
N ILE A 377 -128.75 1.04 57.60
CA ILE A 377 -128.91 -0.41 57.53
C ILE A 377 -129.60 -0.95 58.78
#